data_AF-A0A3R7N1L1-F1
#
_entry.id   AF-A0A3R7N1L1-F1
#
_cell.length_a   1.000
_cell.length_b   1.000
_cell.length_c   1.000
_cell.angle_alpha   90.00
_cell.angle_beta   90.00
_cell.angle_gamma   90.00
#
_symmetry.space_group_name_H-M   'P 1'
#
loop_
_entity.id
_entity.type
_entity.pdbx_description
1 polymer ?
#
loop_
_entity_poly.entity_id
_entity_poly.type
_entity_poly.pdbx_seq_one_letter_code
_entity_poly.pdbx_strand_id
1 'polypeptide(L)'
;EAFVAKETQLRRLSREMPLSNVAADSLRDEKLQLESSIANDELMAFRAKYLDHEPEGRTIEELLLNDDAEYMSMEKELRAVMASSSAEPGLVESLKAELNARAHAKAKAVNAAERGDYLDPAPLGVLLEKLPLDTDQRFSELEADRARAQRSPTENQKKVSALEEALNSRARVLASEALHGDRSYLDAFPAGVPLQMLSLDTDPKISRAGA
;
A
#
# COMPACT_ATOMS: atom_id res chain seq x y z
N GLU A 1 -10.65 32.87 0.80
CA GLU A 1 -10.41 34.21 0.18
C GLU A 1 -9.95 34.13 -1.29
N ALA A 2 -8.99 33.26 -1.65
CA ALA A 2 -8.45 33.17 -3.03
C ALA A 2 -9.47 32.76 -4.12
N PHE A 3 -10.34 31.77 -3.87
CA PHE A 3 -11.33 31.30 -4.86
C PHE A 3 -12.34 32.40 -5.24
N VAL A 4 -12.86 33.11 -4.24
CA VAL A 4 -13.82 34.22 -4.41
C VAL A 4 -13.19 35.41 -5.13
N ALA A 5 -11.92 35.71 -4.86
CA ALA A 5 -11.18 36.74 -5.58
C ALA A 5 -11.05 36.40 -7.08
N LYS A 6 -10.62 35.17 -7.41
CA LYS A 6 -10.53 34.70 -8.81
C LYS A 6 -11.89 34.66 -9.51
N GLU A 7 -12.95 34.30 -8.80
CA GLU A 7 -14.32 34.35 -9.31
C GLU A 7 -14.75 35.78 -9.68
N THR A 8 -14.45 36.74 -8.81
CA THR A 8 -14.78 38.15 -9.04
C THR A 8 -14.03 38.68 -10.26
N GLN A 9 -12.76 38.31 -10.42
CA GLN A 9 -11.93 38.66 -11.58
C GLN A 9 -12.45 38.04 -12.88
N LEU A 10 -12.85 36.77 -12.85
CA LEU A 10 -13.44 36.09 -14.00
C LEU A 10 -14.76 36.75 -14.44
N ARG A 11 -15.63 37.12 -13.49
CA ARG A 11 -16.88 37.86 -13.78
C ARG A 11 -16.61 39.20 -14.46
N ARG A 12 -15.60 39.93 -13.98
CA ARG A 12 -15.18 41.21 -14.56
C ARG A 12 -14.67 41.04 -15.99
N LEU A 13 -13.72 40.12 -16.23
CA LEU A 13 -13.16 39.87 -17.55
C LEU A 13 -14.19 39.37 -18.54
N SER A 14 -15.14 38.53 -18.09
CA SER A 14 -16.24 38.06 -18.93
C SER A 14 -17.19 39.19 -19.35
N ARG A 15 -17.31 40.24 -18.53
CA ARG A 15 -18.10 41.44 -18.84
C ARG A 15 -17.35 42.38 -19.78
N GLU A 16 -16.04 42.51 -19.61
CA GLU A 16 -15.19 43.46 -20.35
C GLU A 16 -14.75 42.93 -21.72
N MET A 17 -14.53 41.62 -21.87
CA MET A 17 -14.10 40.97 -23.11
C MET A 17 -14.85 39.65 -23.35
N PRO A 18 -16.02 39.69 -24.02
CA PRO A 18 -16.92 38.53 -24.17
C PRO A 18 -16.51 37.52 -25.25
N LEU A 19 -15.54 37.84 -26.10
CA LEU A 19 -14.93 36.89 -27.06
C LEU A 19 -13.83 36.09 -26.34
N SER A 20 -13.66 34.81 -26.72
CA SER A 20 -12.69 33.87 -26.13
C SER A 20 -11.40 34.57 -25.71
N ASN A 21 -11.16 34.58 -24.40
CA ASN A 21 -10.07 35.30 -23.78
C ASN A 21 -9.20 34.26 -23.07
N VAL A 22 -7.98 34.08 -23.55
CA VAL A 22 -6.97 33.17 -22.97
C VAL A 22 -6.80 33.43 -21.46
N ALA A 23 -6.92 34.68 -21.01
CA ALA A 23 -6.87 35.01 -19.58
C ALA A 23 -8.11 34.53 -18.81
N ALA A 24 -9.29 34.53 -19.43
CA ALA A 24 -10.51 33.97 -18.82
C ALA A 24 -10.45 32.45 -18.77
N ASP A 25 -9.92 31.80 -19.81
CA ASP A 25 -9.70 30.34 -19.84
C ASP A 25 -8.70 29.92 -18.77
N SER A 26 -7.55 30.60 -18.70
CA SER A 26 -6.54 30.39 -17.65
C SER A 26 -7.10 30.58 -16.25
N LEU A 27 -7.94 31.60 -16.01
CA LEU A 27 -8.59 31.77 -14.72
C LEU A 27 -9.62 30.68 -14.40
N ARG A 28 -10.30 30.11 -15.40
CA ARG A 28 -11.18 28.95 -15.18
C ARG A 28 -10.36 27.74 -14.77
N ASP A 29 -9.26 27.46 -15.47
CA ASP A 29 -8.36 26.35 -15.14
C ASP A 29 -7.78 26.48 -13.73
N GLU A 30 -7.32 27.69 -13.36
CA GLU A 30 -6.85 27.98 -11.99
C GLU A 30 -7.96 27.79 -10.94
N LYS A 31 -9.21 28.16 -11.24
CA LYS A 31 -10.35 27.92 -10.33
C LYS A 31 -10.64 26.43 -10.18
N LEU A 32 -10.59 25.64 -11.27
CA LEU A 32 -10.80 24.19 -11.23
C LEU A 32 -9.70 23.48 -10.43
N GLN A 33 -8.45 23.91 -10.59
CA GLN A 33 -7.33 23.42 -9.78
C GLN A 33 -7.52 23.75 -8.30
N LEU A 34 -7.94 24.99 -7.99
CA LEU A 34 -8.18 25.40 -6.61
C LEU A 34 -9.37 24.66 -5.98
N GLU A 35 -10.45 24.43 -6.72
CA GLU A 35 -11.59 23.62 -6.30
C GLU A 35 -11.15 22.20 -5.94
N SER A 36 -10.34 21.58 -6.81
CA SER A 36 -9.82 20.23 -6.60
C SER A 36 -8.88 20.16 -5.38
N SER A 37 -8.04 21.18 -5.17
CA SER A 37 -7.18 21.29 -3.99
C SER A 37 -8.00 21.40 -2.71
N ILE A 38 -9.02 22.26 -2.68
CA ILE A 38 -9.89 22.44 -1.50
C ILE A 38 -10.64 21.13 -1.19
N ALA A 39 -11.18 20.47 -2.21
CA ALA A 39 -11.87 19.19 -2.04
C ALA A 39 -10.91 18.13 -1.47
N ASN A 40 -9.67 18.07 -1.95
CA ASN A 40 -8.68 17.14 -1.42
C ASN A 40 -8.32 17.44 0.04
N ASP A 41 -8.12 18.71 0.40
CA ASP A 41 -7.83 19.11 1.79
C ASP A 41 -8.99 18.75 2.73
N GLU A 42 -10.24 18.97 2.30
CA GLU A 42 -11.42 18.57 3.06
C GLU A 42 -11.50 17.05 3.23
N LEU A 43 -11.23 16.28 2.16
CA LEU A 43 -11.20 14.82 2.24
C LEU A 43 -10.10 14.32 3.17
N MET A 44 -8.89 14.88 3.12
CA MET A 44 -7.81 14.49 4.03
C MET A 44 -8.17 14.81 5.49
N ALA A 45 -8.73 15.99 5.75
CA ALA A 45 -9.20 16.35 7.09
C ALA A 45 -10.36 15.46 7.58
N PHE A 46 -11.18 14.96 6.66
CA PHE A 46 -12.24 14.00 6.97
C PHE A 46 -11.69 12.61 7.27
N ARG A 47 -10.79 12.10 6.43
CA ARG A 47 -10.10 10.80 6.57
C ARG A 47 -9.30 10.70 7.86
N ALA A 48 -8.64 11.77 8.26
CA ALA A 48 -7.88 11.85 9.51
C ALA A 48 -8.70 11.55 10.78
N LYS A 49 -10.04 11.52 10.70
CA LYS A 49 -10.93 11.23 11.84
C LYS A 49 -11.20 9.74 12.04
N TYR A 50 -10.89 8.88 11.07
CA TYR A 50 -11.25 7.46 11.13
C TYR A 50 -10.24 6.50 10.47
N LEU A 51 -9.36 6.99 9.60
CA LEU A 51 -8.26 6.17 9.08
C LEU A 51 -7.12 6.12 10.07
N ASP A 52 -6.43 4.99 10.11
CA ASP A 52 -5.10 4.92 10.69
C ASP A 52 -4.16 5.87 9.94
N HIS A 53 -3.26 6.53 10.66
CA HIS A 53 -2.38 7.55 10.06
C HIS A 53 -1.38 6.95 9.07
N GLU A 54 -0.95 5.71 9.32
CA GLU A 54 0.08 5.04 8.54
C GLU A 54 -0.27 3.56 8.27
N PRO A 55 -1.35 3.26 7.52
CA PRO A 55 -1.69 1.89 7.13
C PRO A 55 -0.48 1.21 6.50
N GLU A 56 -0.02 0.12 7.11
CA GLU A 56 1.14 -0.66 6.64
C GLU A 56 2.41 0.18 6.42
N GLY A 57 2.58 1.26 7.20
CA GLY A 57 3.73 2.15 7.11
C GLY A 57 3.67 3.16 5.95
N ARG A 58 2.53 3.28 5.25
CA ARG A 58 2.29 4.28 4.20
C ARG A 58 1.40 5.40 4.71
N THR A 59 1.69 6.63 4.32
CA THR A 59 0.81 7.79 4.54
C THR A 59 -0.45 7.69 3.69
N ILE A 60 -1.52 8.35 4.10
CA ILE A 60 -2.78 8.38 3.36
C ILE A 60 -2.60 9.01 1.96
N GLU A 61 -1.70 9.98 1.84
CA GLU A 61 -1.35 10.66 0.59
C GLU A 61 -0.70 9.69 -0.40
N GLU A 62 0.22 8.83 0.05
CA GLU A 62 0.90 7.82 -0.78
C GLU A 62 -0.08 6.78 -1.36
N LEU A 63 -1.23 6.57 -0.71
CA LEU A 63 -2.22 5.61 -1.17
C LEU A 63 -3.06 6.11 -2.34
N LEU A 64 -3.05 7.42 -2.65
CA LEU A 64 -3.84 7.99 -3.74
C LEU A 64 -5.31 7.52 -3.69
N LEU A 65 -5.95 7.57 -2.52
CA LEU A 65 -7.30 7.01 -2.31
C LEU A 65 -8.36 7.64 -3.22
N ASN A 66 -8.12 8.85 -3.74
CA ASN A 66 -9.01 9.52 -4.69
C ASN A 66 -9.10 8.77 -6.03
N ASP A 67 -8.07 8.01 -6.40
CA ASP A 67 -8.05 7.21 -7.64
C ASP A 67 -8.73 5.84 -7.45
N ASP A 68 -9.12 5.50 -6.21
CA ASP A 68 -9.87 4.30 -5.90
C ASP A 68 -11.39 4.60 -5.92
N ALA A 69 -12.02 4.29 -7.06
CA ALA A 69 -13.43 4.59 -7.29
C ALA A 69 -14.38 3.96 -6.24
N GLU A 70 -14.05 2.78 -5.74
CA GLU A 70 -14.86 2.10 -4.73
C GLU A 70 -14.66 2.74 -3.35
N TYR A 71 -13.41 3.09 -2.99
CA TYR A 71 -13.15 3.89 -1.79
C TYR A 71 -13.95 5.20 -1.81
N MET A 72 -13.92 5.92 -2.93
CA MET A 72 -14.65 7.18 -3.10
C MET A 72 -16.17 7.01 -3.02
N SER A 73 -16.69 5.89 -3.53
CA SER A 73 -18.11 5.56 -3.42
C SER A 73 -18.53 5.33 -1.96
N MET A 74 -17.76 4.51 -1.23
CA MET A 74 -18.02 4.22 0.18
C MET A 74 -17.85 5.47 1.07
N GLU A 75 -16.85 6.31 0.80
CA GLU A 75 -16.63 7.56 1.54
C GLU A 75 -17.76 8.58 1.28
N LYS A 76 -18.32 8.59 0.06
CA LYS A 76 -19.52 9.39 -0.25
C LYS A 76 -20.73 8.88 0.53
N GLU A 77 -20.91 7.56 0.64
CA GLU A 77 -21.97 6.96 1.46
C GLU A 77 -21.79 7.31 2.93
N LEU A 78 -20.58 7.18 3.48
CA LEU A 78 -20.28 7.55 4.86
C LEU A 78 -20.69 9.01 5.15
N ARG A 79 -20.35 9.94 4.26
CA ARG A 79 -20.76 11.35 4.41
C ARG A 79 -22.29 11.53 4.38
N ALA A 80 -22.98 10.82 3.49
CA ALA A 80 -24.44 10.87 3.40
C ALA A 80 -25.12 10.31 4.66
N VAL A 81 -24.62 9.19 5.18
CA VAL A 81 -25.12 8.57 6.42
C VAL A 81 -24.86 9.49 7.62
N MET A 82 -23.67 10.07 7.73
CA MET A 82 -23.35 11.03 8.81
C MET A 82 -24.21 12.30 8.77
N ALA A 83 -24.68 12.72 7.59
CA ALA A 83 -25.58 13.86 7.44
C ALA A 83 -27.06 13.51 7.72
N SER A 84 -27.40 12.22 7.75
CA SER A 84 -28.77 11.76 8.00
C SER A 84 -29.09 11.69 9.49
N SER A 85 -30.23 12.25 9.89
CA SER A 85 -30.73 12.17 11.28
C SER A 85 -31.33 10.80 11.64
N SER A 86 -31.44 9.87 10.67
CA SER A 86 -32.05 8.56 10.83
C SER A 86 -31.10 7.41 10.46
N ALA A 87 -29.79 7.62 10.59
CA ALA A 87 -28.80 6.58 10.31
C ALA A 87 -29.03 5.36 11.22
N GLU A 88 -28.95 4.16 10.62
CA GLU A 88 -29.01 2.90 11.36
C GLU A 88 -27.89 2.84 12.41
N PRO A 89 -28.17 2.33 13.62
CA PRO A 89 -27.15 2.19 14.66
C PRO A 89 -25.96 1.35 14.18
N GLY A 90 -24.74 1.90 14.28
CA GLY A 90 -23.50 1.18 13.95
C GLY A 90 -23.07 1.24 12.48
N LEU A 91 -23.92 1.69 11.55
CA LEU A 91 -23.56 1.77 10.12
C LEU A 91 -22.36 2.69 9.87
N VAL A 92 -22.29 3.82 10.55
CA VAL A 92 -21.16 4.76 10.45
C VAL A 92 -19.84 4.10 10.85
N GLU A 93 -19.85 3.31 11.93
CA GLU A 93 -18.63 2.64 12.40
C GLU A 93 -18.25 1.45 11.50
N SER A 94 -19.24 0.74 10.93
CA SER A 94 -18.97 -0.30 9.91
C SER A 94 -18.30 0.31 8.67
N LEU A 95 -18.85 1.38 8.12
CA LEU A 95 -18.31 2.05 6.94
C LEU A 95 -16.89 2.60 7.20
N LYS A 96 -16.65 3.19 8.38
CA LYS A 96 -15.29 3.63 8.78
C LYS A 96 -14.32 2.46 8.83
N ALA A 97 -14.71 1.34 9.44
CA ALA A 97 -13.86 0.15 9.55
C ALA A 97 -13.55 -0.44 8.17
N GLU A 98 -14.55 -0.51 7.28
CA GLU A 98 -14.36 -0.99 5.91
C GLU A 98 -13.47 -0.07 5.08
N LEU A 99 -13.66 1.25 5.18
CA LEU A 99 -12.78 2.23 4.55
C LEU A 99 -11.34 2.13 5.07
N ASN A 100 -11.15 1.94 6.38
CA ASN A 100 -9.83 1.75 6.95
C ASN A 100 -9.19 0.44 6.46
N ALA A 101 -9.95 -0.66 6.45
CA ALA A 101 -9.49 -1.94 5.91
C ALA A 101 -9.08 -1.83 4.43
N ARG A 102 -9.82 -1.05 3.63
CA ARG A 102 -9.47 -0.79 2.23
C ARG A 102 -8.19 0.03 2.08
N ALA A 103 -7.97 1.02 2.95
CA ALA A 103 -6.72 1.78 2.98
C ALA A 103 -5.53 0.85 3.30
N HIS A 104 -5.67 -0.03 4.28
CA HIS A 104 -4.68 -1.08 4.57
C HIS A 104 -4.44 -2.01 3.38
N ALA A 105 -5.50 -2.49 2.71
CA ALA A 105 -5.36 -3.35 1.54
C ALA A 105 -4.60 -2.65 0.41
N LYS A 106 -4.88 -1.35 0.17
CA LYS A 106 -4.15 -0.56 -0.81
C LYS A 106 -2.68 -0.36 -0.43
N ALA A 107 -2.41 -0.09 0.85
CA ALA A 107 -1.04 0.02 1.36
C ALA A 107 -0.24 -1.28 1.19
N LYS A 108 -0.85 -2.44 1.50
CA LYS A 108 -0.25 -3.76 1.23
C LYS A 108 0.04 -3.96 -0.25
N ALA A 109 -0.88 -3.57 -1.14
CA ALA A 109 -0.68 -3.70 -2.58
C ALA A 109 0.50 -2.84 -3.08
N VAL A 110 0.64 -1.62 -2.57
CA VAL A 110 1.79 -0.75 -2.88
C VAL A 110 3.09 -1.39 -2.40
N ASN A 111 3.13 -1.85 -1.14
CA ASN A 111 4.30 -2.55 -0.59
C ASN A 111 4.65 -3.80 -1.42
N ALA A 112 3.65 -4.61 -1.78
CA ALA A 112 3.83 -5.82 -2.57
C ALA A 112 4.40 -5.53 -3.97
N ALA A 113 3.97 -4.46 -4.62
CA ALA A 113 4.47 -4.06 -5.94
C ALA A 113 5.96 -3.66 -5.92
N GLU A 114 6.46 -3.13 -4.80
CA GLU A 114 7.86 -2.72 -4.65
C GLU A 114 8.81 -3.86 -4.25
N ARG A 115 8.29 -5.06 -3.90
CA ARG A 115 9.11 -6.19 -3.42
C ARG A 115 10.23 -6.59 -4.37
N GLY A 116 9.99 -6.45 -5.68
CA GLY A 116 10.98 -6.77 -6.71
C GLY A 116 12.24 -5.91 -6.66
N ASP A 117 12.19 -4.74 -6.00
CA ASP A 117 13.31 -3.81 -5.93
C ASP A 117 14.35 -4.19 -4.87
N TYR A 118 13.98 -5.01 -3.89
CA TYR A 118 14.84 -5.30 -2.73
C TYR A 118 14.86 -6.75 -2.27
N LEU A 119 13.94 -7.61 -2.72
CA LEU A 119 13.97 -9.04 -2.41
C LEU A 119 14.72 -9.83 -3.48
N ASP A 120 15.40 -10.88 -3.04
CA ASP A 120 15.79 -12.00 -3.88
C ASP A 120 14.54 -12.56 -4.59
N PRO A 121 14.49 -12.62 -5.93
CA PRO A 121 13.31 -13.08 -6.65
C PRO A 121 13.01 -14.58 -6.46
N ALA A 122 14.02 -15.36 -6.04
CA ALA A 122 13.90 -16.81 -5.85
C ALA A 122 14.74 -17.30 -4.65
N PRO A 123 14.40 -16.90 -3.41
CA PRO A 123 15.09 -17.35 -2.21
C PRO A 123 15.08 -18.89 -2.13
N LEU A 124 16.26 -19.50 -2.06
CA LEU A 124 16.45 -20.96 -2.11
C LEU A 124 15.81 -21.63 -3.35
N GLY A 125 15.65 -20.89 -4.45
CA GLY A 125 15.04 -21.34 -5.69
C GLY A 125 13.50 -21.31 -5.71
N VAL A 126 12.85 -20.87 -4.64
CA VAL A 126 11.39 -20.73 -4.56
C VAL A 126 10.98 -19.33 -4.96
N LEU A 127 10.13 -19.18 -5.99
CA LEU A 127 9.65 -17.87 -6.44
C LEU A 127 8.90 -17.13 -5.32
N LEU A 128 9.11 -15.80 -5.22
CA LEU A 128 8.41 -14.97 -4.23
C LEU A 128 6.89 -15.14 -4.25
N GLU A 129 6.28 -15.30 -5.43
CA GLU A 129 4.83 -15.52 -5.59
C GLU A 129 4.32 -16.83 -4.97
N LYS A 130 5.21 -17.78 -4.64
CA LYS A 130 4.86 -19.04 -3.95
C LYS A 130 5.02 -18.93 -2.44
N LEU A 131 5.56 -17.83 -1.94
CA LEU A 131 5.76 -17.63 -0.50
C LEU A 131 4.56 -16.92 0.12
N PRO A 132 4.18 -17.27 1.36
CA PRO A 132 3.05 -16.67 2.06
C PRO A 132 3.39 -15.29 2.67
N LEU A 133 4.01 -14.40 1.89
CA LEU A 133 4.54 -13.11 2.38
C LEU A 133 3.44 -12.20 2.95
N ASP A 134 2.28 -12.12 2.29
CA ASP A 134 1.17 -11.24 2.68
C ASP A 134 0.47 -11.67 3.98
N THR A 135 0.61 -12.94 4.33
CA THR A 135 0.04 -13.52 5.56
C THR A 135 1.08 -13.68 6.66
N ASP A 136 2.37 -13.46 6.36
CA ASP A 136 3.42 -13.51 7.36
C ASP A 136 3.46 -12.20 8.14
N GLN A 137 3.06 -12.27 9.42
CA GLN A 137 2.99 -11.10 10.29
C GLN A 137 4.35 -10.42 10.45
N ARG A 138 5.42 -11.21 10.63
CA ARG A 138 6.77 -10.66 10.82
C ARG A 138 7.27 -9.94 9.56
N PHE A 139 7.02 -10.51 8.39
CA PHE A 139 7.32 -9.88 7.11
C PHE A 139 6.55 -8.56 6.94
N SER A 140 5.24 -8.56 7.23
CA SER A 140 4.40 -7.36 7.15
C SER A 140 4.89 -6.23 8.05
N GLU A 141 5.30 -6.53 9.29
CA GLU A 141 5.88 -5.55 10.21
C GLU A 141 7.17 -4.92 9.67
N LEU A 142 8.09 -5.75 9.15
CA LEU A 142 9.35 -5.29 8.57
C LEU A 142 9.12 -4.45 7.31
N GLU A 143 8.14 -4.82 6.50
CA GLU A 143 7.77 -4.12 5.27
C GLU A 143 7.17 -2.74 5.59
N ALA A 144 6.33 -2.65 6.62
CA ALA A 144 5.82 -1.37 7.12
C ALA A 144 6.94 -0.46 7.68
N ASP A 145 7.92 -1.04 8.38
CA ASP A 145 9.10 -0.28 8.85
C ASP A 145 9.95 0.22 7.68
N ARG A 146 10.08 -0.58 6.62
CA ARG A 146 10.81 -0.20 5.40
C ARG A 146 10.08 0.94 4.68
N ALA A 147 8.77 0.83 4.51
CA ALA A 147 7.94 1.87 3.89
C ALA A 147 8.11 3.22 4.61
N ARG A 148 8.07 3.23 5.95
CA ARG A 148 8.37 4.43 6.75
C ARG A 148 9.77 4.98 6.49
N ALA A 149 10.78 4.11 6.47
CA ALA A 149 12.18 4.53 6.29
C ALA A 149 12.45 5.09 4.88
N GLN A 150 11.77 4.58 3.86
CA GLN A 150 11.90 4.98 2.46
C GLN A 150 11.42 6.40 2.16
N ARG A 151 10.68 7.05 3.06
CA ARG A 151 10.29 8.46 2.89
C ARG A 151 11.46 9.43 2.99
N SER A 152 12.57 9.00 3.60
CA SER A 152 13.81 9.79 3.71
C SER A 152 15.02 8.88 3.52
N PRO A 153 15.21 8.34 2.30
CA PRO A 153 16.13 7.22 2.07
C PRO A 153 17.59 7.65 2.21
N THR A 154 17.92 8.91 1.89
CA THR A 154 19.27 9.46 2.05
C THR A 154 19.68 9.54 3.53
N GLU A 155 18.73 9.89 4.40
CA GLU A 155 18.96 9.97 5.85
C GLU A 155 18.92 8.57 6.50
N ASN A 156 18.06 7.69 5.98
CA ASN A 156 17.79 6.37 6.54
C ASN A 156 18.52 5.22 5.82
N GLN A 157 19.54 5.48 4.99
CA GLN A 157 20.14 4.48 4.11
C GLN A 157 20.55 3.18 4.84
N LYS A 158 21.21 3.31 6.00
CA LYS A 158 21.60 2.15 6.82
C LYS A 158 20.40 1.38 7.37
N LYS A 159 19.34 2.08 7.76
CA LYS A 159 18.10 1.47 8.29
C LYS A 159 17.36 0.73 7.18
N VAL A 160 17.25 1.34 5.99
CA VAL A 160 16.65 0.70 4.82
C VAL A 160 17.41 -0.59 4.46
N SER A 161 18.74 -0.52 4.34
CA SER A 161 19.57 -1.70 4.04
C SER A 161 19.38 -2.82 5.07
N ALA A 162 19.36 -2.48 6.37
CA ALA A 162 19.17 -3.48 7.43
C ALA A 162 17.76 -4.12 7.39
N LEU A 163 16.73 -3.33 7.06
CA LEU A 163 15.37 -3.84 6.91
C LEU A 163 15.23 -4.74 5.67
N GLU A 164 15.87 -4.39 4.57
CA GLU A 164 15.90 -5.20 3.35
C GLU A 164 16.63 -6.53 3.56
N GLU A 165 17.75 -6.53 4.30
CA GLU A 165 18.44 -7.75 4.72
C GLU A 165 17.55 -8.64 5.60
N ALA A 166 16.82 -8.03 6.55
CA ALA A 166 15.89 -8.75 7.43
C ALA A 166 14.70 -9.34 6.64
N LEU A 167 14.14 -8.60 5.69
CA LEU A 167 13.07 -9.05 4.79
C LEU A 167 13.53 -10.23 3.93
N ASN A 168 14.73 -10.15 3.33
CA ASN A 168 15.34 -11.27 2.60
C ASN A 168 15.59 -12.49 3.49
N SER A 169 16.01 -12.27 4.74
CA SER A 169 16.23 -13.35 5.69
C SER A 169 14.91 -14.05 6.04
N ARG A 170 13.83 -13.29 6.25
CA ARG A 170 12.51 -13.86 6.49
C ARG A 170 11.98 -14.61 5.27
N ALA A 171 12.15 -14.06 4.07
CA ALA A 171 11.77 -14.75 2.83
C ALA A 171 12.52 -16.08 2.64
N ARG A 172 13.82 -16.15 2.96
CA ARG A 172 14.59 -17.41 2.94
C ARG A 172 14.07 -18.44 3.95
N VAL A 173 13.67 -18.02 5.15
CA VAL A 173 13.04 -18.91 6.13
C VAL A 173 11.73 -19.48 5.59
N LEU A 174 10.87 -18.63 5.03
CA LEU A 174 9.59 -19.05 4.43
C LEU A 174 9.81 -20.00 3.23
N ALA A 175 10.82 -19.75 2.40
CA ALA A 175 11.19 -20.65 1.31
C ALA A 175 11.67 -22.01 1.83
N SER A 176 12.50 -22.03 2.88
CA SER A 176 12.92 -23.26 3.53
C SER A 176 11.72 -24.04 4.08
N GLU A 177 10.78 -23.36 4.76
CA GLU A 177 9.54 -23.99 5.27
C GLU A 177 8.70 -24.59 4.14
N ALA A 178 8.55 -23.88 3.02
CA ALA A 178 7.83 -24.37 1.83
C ALA A 178 8.48 -25.64 1.24
N LEU A 179 9.81 -25.64 1.08
CA LEU A 179 10.55 -26.81 0.61
C LEU A 179 10.43 -28.01 1.55
N HIS A 180 10.43 -27.79 2.86
CA HIS A 180 10.22 -28.85 3.84
C HIS A 180 8.80 -29.42 3.80
N GLY A 181 7.79 -28.56 3.64
CA GLY A 181 6.39 -28.99 3.54
C GLY A 181 6.11 -29.85 2.29
N ASP A 182 6.82 -29.60 1.19
CA ASP A 182 6.64 -30.34 -0.07
C ASP A 182 7.29 -31.74 -0.07
N ARG A 183 8.01 -32.10 1.01
CA ARG A 183 8.69 -33.40 1.14
C ARG A 183 7.82 -34.54 1.65
N SER A 184 6.50 -34.36 1.69
CA SER A 184 5.56 -35.38 2.18
C SER A 184 5.61 -36.72 1.41
N TYR A 185 6.13 -36.71 0.18
CA TYR A 185 6.34 -37.91 -0.64
C TYR A 185 7.61 -38.70 -0.30
N LEU A 186 8.53 -38.13 0.49
CA LEU A 186 9.76 -38.81 0.89
C LEU A 186 9.48 -39.83 2.01
N ASP A 187 10.19 -40.96 1.98
CA ASP A 187 10.21 -41.89 3.13
C ASP A 187 10.66 -41.14 4.38
N ALA A 188 9.97 -41.29 5.51
CA ALA A 188 10.31 -40.61 6.75
C ALA A 188 11.65 -41.11 7.35
N PHE A 189 12.05 -42.35 7.04
CA PHE A 189 13.26 -42.99 7.53
C PHE A 189 14.03 -43.73 6.42
N PRO A 190 14.52 -43.03 5.38
CA PRO A 190 15.31 -43.66 4.33
C PRO A 190 16.53 -44.37 4.95
N ALA A 191 16.64 -45.68 4.72
CA ALA A 191 17.64 -46.53 5.33
C ALA A 191 17.72 -46.44 6.88
N GLY A 192 16.62 -46.09 7.54
CA GLY A 192 16.52 -45.93 9.00
C GLY A 192 16.98 -44.57 9.54
N VAL A 193 17.40 -43.62 8.68
CA VAL A 193 17.84 -42.28 9.10
C VAL A 193 16.67 -41.30 9.00
N PRO A 194 16.29 -40.58 10.08
CA PRO A 194 15.21 -39.59 10.02
C PRO A 194 15.47 -38.49 8.96
N LEU A 195 14.47 -38.14 8.15
CA LEU A 195 14.60 -37.09 7.12
C LEU A 195 15.16 -35.76 7.64
N GLN A 196 14.78 -35.35 8.85
CA GLN A 196 15.26 -34.11 9.50
C GLN A 196 16.78 -34.09 9.76
N MET A 197 17.45 -35.25 9.73
CA MET A 197 18.90 -35.35 9.87
C MET A 197 19.64 -35.25 8.52
N LEU A 198 18.91 -35.25 7.42
CA LEU A 198 19.46 -35.14 6.07
C LEU A 198 19.43 -33.67 5.63
N SER A 199 20.57 -33.13 5.22
CA SER A 199 20.68 -31.76 4.69
C SER A 199 20.23 -31.67 3.23
N LEU A 200 18.99 -32.08 2.94
CA LEU A 200 18.48 -32.21 1.57
C LEU A 200 18.44 -30.89 0.77
N ASP A 201 18.46 -29.74 1.46
CA ASP A 201 18.51 -28.41 0.83
C ASP A 201 19.91 -27.97 0.39
N THR A 202 20.95 -28.52 1.01
CA THR A 202 22.33 -28.04 0.86
C THR A 202 23.33 -29.14 0.50
N ASP A 203 22.88 -30.40 0.41
CA ASP A 203 23.75 -31.53 0.10
C ASP A 203 24.41 -31.33 -1.29
N PRO A 204 25.75 -31.32 -1.37
CA PRO A 204 26.48 -31.12 -2.62
C PRO A 204 26.18 -32.14 -3.72
N LYS A 205 25.67 -33.33 -3.36
CA LYS A 205 25.27 -34.36 -4.33
C LYS A 205 23.97 -33.99 -5.03
N ILE A 206 23.08 -33.25 -4.36
CA ILE A 206 21.80 -32.79 -4.91
C ILE A 206 22.04 -31.64 -5.88
N SER A 207 22.89 -30.67 -5.51
CA SER A 207 23.20 -29.50 -6.36
C SER A 207 23.92 -29.86 -7.67
N ARG A 208 24.58 -31.03 -7.75
CA ARG A 208 25.18 -31.54 -9.00
C ARG A 208 24.22 -32.28 -9.92
N ALA A 209 23.06 -32.70 -9.43
CA ALA A 209 22.09 -33.46 -10.22
C ALA A 209 21.15 -32.58 -11.05
N GLY A 210 21.15 -31.26 -10.81
CA GLY A 210 20.28 -30.28 -11.47
C GLY A 210 20.98 -29.32 -12.43
N ALA A 211 22.24 -29.58 -12.81
CA ALA A 211 23.01 -28.80 -13.80
C ALA A 211 23.14 -29.53 -15.13
#